data_AF-A0A127PI69-F1
#
_entry.id   AF-A0A127PI69-F1
#
_cell.length_a   1.000
_cell.length_b   1.000
_cell.length_c   1.000
_cell.angle_alpha   90.00
_cell.angle_beta   90.00
_cell.angle_gamma   90.00
#
_symmetry.space_group_name_H-M   'P 1'
#
loop_
_entity.id
_entity.type
_entity.pdbx_description
1 polymer ?
#
loop_
_entity_poly.entity_id
_entity_poly.type
_entity_poly.pdbx_seq_one_letter_code
_entity_poly.pdbx_strand_id
1 'polypeptide(L)'
;MVEELDKIPQPPNDPTNGFVINQRCVAKYSCGNRPQMKDKTWLTKVVPAFVQPFLDKSGKWNEVIEECRQQNNLLPRYVRKRSCEKWMADYHIKQDLQGALNTNGCGVLPDWDEVGGYINECISEQNNALEAAVANLIVAKNRNNVRRNCIQQNDVQNVVEK
;
A
#
# COMPACT_ATOMS: atom_id res chain seq x y z
N MET A 1 7.89 -2.51 -13.62
CA MET A 1 6.97 -2.60 -12.46
C MET A 1 6.33 -1.25 -12.11
N VAL A 2 7.08 -0.20 -11.77
CA VAL A 2 6.52 1.17 -11.68
C VAL A 2 5.86 1.57 -13.01
N GLU A 3 6.52 1.21 -14.12
CA GLU A 3 6.01 1.38 -15.48
C GLU A 3 4.71 0.58 -15.75
N GLU A 4 4.51 -0.56 -15.08
CA GLU A 4 3.28 -1.34 -15.24
C GLU A 4 2.11 -0.67 -14.50
N LEU A 5 2.38 -0.07 -13.34
CA LEU A 5 1.39 0.75 -12.64
C LEU A 5 0.95 1.93 -13.51
N ASP A 6 1.87 2.55 -14.26
CA ASP A 6 1.59 3.68 -15.17
C ASP A 6 0.69 3.29 -16.37
N LYS A 7 0.69 2.01 -16.78
CA LYS A 7 -0.16 1.50 -17.87
C LYS A 7 -1.61 1.24 -17.48
N ILE A 8 -1.92 1.20 -16.17
CA ILE A 8 -3.30 0.95 -15.72
C ILE A 8 -4.22 2.08 -16.23
N PRO A 9 -5.29 1.78 -16.99
CA PRO A 9 -6.23 2.81 -17.41
C PRO A 9 -6.88 3.49 -16.20
N GLN A 10 -7.12 4.79 -16.29
CA GLN A 10 -7.87 5.56 -15.28
C GLN A 10 -9.10 6.18 -15.93
N PRO A 11 -10.15 5.39 -16.25
CA PRO A 11 -11.35 5.92 -16.86
C PRO A 11 -11.94 7.05 -16.01
N PRO A 12 -12.53 8.08 -16.63
CA PRO A 12 -13.24 9.10 -15.89
C PRO A 12 -14.26 8.45 -14.97
N ASN A 13 -14.26 8.84 -13.70
CA ASN A 13 -15.21 8.38 -12.70
C ASN A 13 -15.04 6.96 -12.17
N ASP A 14 -14.02 6.20 -12.59
CA ASP A 14 -13.72 4.91 -11.94
C ASP A 14 -13.35 5.17 -10.45
N PRO A 15 -14.05 4.53 -9.49
CA PRO A 15 -13.82 4.72 -8.06
C PRO A 15 -12.43 4.24 -7.60
N THR A 16 -11.76 3.38 -8.37
CA THR A 16 -10.42 2.85 -8.06
C THR A 16 -9.29 3.83 -8.34
N ASN A 17 -9.54 4.91 -9.10
CA ASN A 17 -8.49 5.83 -9.55
C ASN A 17 -7.69 6.43 -8.40
N GLY A 18 -8.32 6.80 -7.27
CA GLY A 18 -7.61 7.37 -6.12
C GLY A 18 -6.55 6.41 -5.57
N PHE A 19 -6.89 5.12 -5.46
CA PHE A 19 -5.94 4.09 -5.06
C PHE A 19 -4.79 3.95 -6.07
N VAL A 20 -5.10 3.89 -7.37
CA VAL A 20 -4.08 3.75 -8.43
C VAL A 20 -3.11 4.94 -8.43
N ILE A 21 -3.62 6.17 -8.26
CA ILE A 21 -2.80 7.39 -8.19
C ILE A 21 -1.83 7.31 -7.00
N ASN A 22 -2.31 6.97 -5.81
CA ASN A 22 -1.45 6.83 -4.64
C ASN A 22 -0.40 5.72 -4.83
N GLN A 23 -0.78 4.56 -5.36
CA GLN A 23 0.18 3.47 -5.62
C GLN A 23 1.28 3.90 -6.60
N ARG A 24 0.94 4.63 -7.66
CA ARG A 24 1.94 5.17 -8.59
C ARG A 24 2.88 6.14 -7.89
N CYS A 25 2.35 7.06 -7.10
CA CYS A 25 3.16 8.04 -6.37
C CYS A 25 4.12 7.32 -5.42
N VAL A 26 3.62 6.43 -4.56
CA VAL A 26 4.43 5.70 -3.59
C VAL A 26 5.50 4.87 -4.30
N ALA A 27 5.15 4.19 -5.40
CA ALA A 27 6.12 3.41 -6.17
C ALA A 27 7.20 4.29 -6.81
N LYS A 28 6.85 5.48 -7.34
CA LYS A 28 7.81 6.44 -7.91
C LYS A 28 8.78 6.96 -6.86
N TYR A 29 8.27 7.45 -5.72
CA TYR A 29 9.11 7.92 -4.61
C TYR A 29 10.00 6.82 -4.05
N SER A 30 9.42 5.64 -3.78
CA SER A 30 10.16 4.50 -3.23
C SER A 30 11.25 3.99 -4.17
N CYS A 31 11.03 4.07 -5.49
CA CYS A 31 12.04 3.68 -6.48
C CYS A 31 13.10 4.76 -6.73
N GLY A 32 12.73 6.04 -6.72
CA GLY A 32 13.64 7.16 -6.92
C GLY A 32 14.60 7.37 -5.74
N ASN A 33 14.12 7.15 -4.52
CA ASN A 33 14.89 7.42 -3.30
C ASN A 33 15.59 6.20 -2.69
N ARG A 34 15.61 5.04 -3.39
CA ARG A 34 16.36 3.84 -2.97
C ARG A 34 17.79 4.10 -2.48
N PRO A 35 18.58 5.02 -3.09
CA PRO A 35 19.95 5.27 -2.62
C PRO A 35 20.05 5.79 -1.18
N GLN A 36 18.97 6.37 -0.64
CA GLN A 36 18.90 6.95 0.71
C GLN A 36 18.60 5.90 1.80
N MET A 37 18.29 4.67 1.40
CA MET A 37 17.93 3.59 2.33
C MET A 37 19.15 2.92 2.96
N LYS A 38 18.96 2.45 4.20
CA LYS A 38 19.93 1.66 4.94
C LYS A 38 20.07 0.25 4.35
N ASP A 39 18.96 -0.47 4.19
CA ASP A 39 18.90 -1.72 3.43
C ASP A 39 18.40 -1.46 2.01
N LYS A 40 19.36 -1.23 1.12
CA LYS A 40 19.11 -0.97 -0.31
C LYS A 40 18.44 -2.16 -1.02
N THR A 41 18.50 -3.36 -0.45
CA THR A 41 17.96 -4.58 -1.06
C THR A 41 16.58 -4.96 -0.56
N TRP A 42 16.19 -4.45 0.60
CA TRP A 42 14.89 -4.74 1.19
C TRP A 42 13.74 -4.23 0.31
N LEU A 43 13.74 -2.94 -0.09
CA LEU A 43 12.70 -2.43 -0.97
C LEU A 43 12.73 -3.02 -2.38
N THR A 44 13.91 -3.43 -2.89
CA THR A 44 13.96 -4.04 -4.23
C THR A 44 13.27 -5.39 -4.28
N LYS A 45 13.07 -6.04 -3.13
CA LYS A 45 12.32 -7.28 -2.99
C LYS A 45 10.87 -7.05 -2.54
N VAL A 46 10.66 -6.20 -1.54
CA VAL A 46 9.33 -5.95 -0.95
C VAL A 46 8.40 -5.24 -1.93
N VAL A 47 8.84 -4.19 -2.62
CA VAL A 47 7.98 -3.44 -3.56
C VAL A 47 7.41 -4.35 -4.66
N PRO A 48 8.21 -5.19 -5.36
CA PRO A 48 7.67 -6.20 -6.27
C PRO A 48 6.62 -7.10 -5.63
N ALA A 49 6.97 -7.74 -4.52
CA ALA A 49 6.08 -8.70 -3.87
C ALA A 49 4.78 -8.05 -3.37
N PHE A 50 4.84 -6.77 -3.00
CA PHE A 50 3.70 -5.97 -2.57
C PHE A 50 2.80 -5.57 -3.74
N VAL A 51 3.36 -5.08 -4.84
CA VAL A 51 2.60 -4.52 -5.97
C VAL A 51 2.06 -5.60 -6.90
N GLN A 52 2.79 -6.70 -7.08
CA GLN A 52 2.47 -7.73 -8.08
C GLN A 52 1.07 -8.34 -7.92
N PRO A 53 0.58 -8.66 -6.70
CA PRO A 53 -0.78 -9.18 -6.53
C PRO A 53 -1.86 -8.25 -7.09
N PHE A 54 -1.68 -6.94 -6.94
CA PHE A 54 -2.61 -5.95 -7.48
C PHE A 54 -2.53 -5.88 -9.02
N LEU A 55 -1.34 -6.00 -9.61
CA LEU A 55 -1.17 -6.01 -11.07
C LEU A 55 -1.83 -7.24 -11.69
N ASP A 56 -1.58 -8.41 -11.12
CA ASP A 56 -2.07 -9.69 -11.62
C ASP A 56 -3.52 -9.98 -11.23
N LYS A 57 -4.13 -9.12 -10.41
CA LYS A 57 -5.45 -9.34 -9.80
C LYS A 57 -5.54 -10.68 -9.06
N SER A 58 -4.45 -11.12 -8.45
CA SER A 58 -4.40 -12.38 -7.71
C SER A 58 -5.03 -12.24 -6.30
N GLY A 59 -5.20 -13.36 -5.59
CA GLY A 59 -5.93 -13.36 -4.32
C GLY A 59 -7.37 -12.88 -4.50
N LYS A 60 -7.82 -11.95 -3.66
CA LYS A 60 -9.20 -11.40 -3.68
C LYS A 60 -9.32 -10.06 -4.40
N TRP A 61 -8.32 -9.67 -5.20
CA TRP A 61 -8.32 -8.36 -5.84
C TRP A 61 -9.53 -8.11 -6.74
N ASN A 62 -10.04 -9.14 -7.43
CA ASN A 62 -11.26 -9.03 -8.23
C ASN A 62 -12.49 -8.72 -7.37
N GLU A 63 -12.65 -9.39 -6.22
CA GLU A 63 -13.74 -9.14 -5.27
C GLU A 63 -13.64 -7.72 -4.70
N VAL A 64 -12.46 -7.31 -4.26
CA VAL A 64 -12.19 -5.98 -3.68
C VAL A 64 -12.52 -4.85 -4.68
N ILE A 65 -12.14 -5.01 -5.95
CA ILE A 65 -12.45 -4.03 -7.00
C ILE A 65 -13.94 -4.00 -7.30
N GLU A 66 -14.58 -5.15 -7.35
CA GLU A 66 -16.01 -5.24 -7.66
C GLU A 66 -16.86 -4.64 -6.53
N GLU A 67 -16.57 -4.96 -5.28
CA GLU A 67 -17.23 -4.36 -4.10
C GLU A 67 -17.06 -2.84 -4.08
N CYS A 68 -15.89 -2.33 -4.46
CA CYS A 68 -15.65 -0.91 -4.64
C CYS A 68 -16.58 -0.29 -5.71
N ARG A 69 -16.78 -0.98 -6.84
CA ARG A 69 -17.65 -0.50 -7.94
C ARG A 69 -19.12 -0.56 -7.57
N GLN A 70 -19.53 -1.58 -6.82
CA GLN A 70 -20.90 -1.81 -6.37
C GLN A 70 -21.36 -0.93 -5.19
N GLN A 71 -20.49 -0.09 -4.64
CA GLN A 71 -20.87 0.84 -3.57
C GLN A 71 -22.10 1.66 -3.95
N ASN A 72 -23.03 1.80 -3.00
CA ASN A 72 -24.36 2.38 -3.19
C ASN A 72 -24.32 3.67 -4.02
N ASN A 73 -25.00 3.66 -5.17
CA ASN A 73 -25.08 4.79 -6.09
C ASN A 73 -25.76 6.03 -5.48
N LEU A 74 -26.49 5.89 -4.37
CA LEU A 74 -27.11 6.99 -3.62
C LEU A 74 -26.09 7.79 -2.78
N LEU A 75 -24.89 7.25 -2.51
CA LEU A 75 -23.85 7.99 -1.81
C LEU A 75 -23.23 9.05 -2.75
N PRO A 76 -22.88 10.24 -2.22
CA PRO A 76 -22.17 11.24 -3.01
C PRO A 76 -20.90 10.64 -3.64
N ARG A 77 -20.64 10.99 -4.90
CA ARG A 77 -19.54 10.43 -5.68
C ARG A 77 -18.18 10.52 -4.99
N TYR A 78 -17.92 11.64 -4.32
CA TYR A 78 -16.71 11.83 -3.52
C TYR A 78 -16.59 10.78 -2.41
N VAL A 79 -17.68 10.50 -1.68
CA VAL A 79 -17.71 9.52 -0.59
C VAL A 79 -17.43 8.11 -1.13
N ARG A 80 -18.04 7.75 -2.27
CA ARG A 80 -17.79 6.46 -2.92
C ARG A 80 -16.33 6.27 -3.31
N LYS A 81 -15.71 7.29 -3.92
CA LYS A 81 -14.28 7.25 -4.28
C LYS A 81 -13.41 7.04 -3.04
N ARG A 82 -13.61 7.83 -1.98
CA ARG A 82 -12.81 7.72 -0.75
C ARG A 82 -13.01 6.40 -0.02
N SER A 83 -14.25 5.92 0.04
CA SER A 83 -14.58 4.62 0.63
C SER A 83 -13.92 3.48 -0.15
N CYS A 84 -13.99 3.51 -1.48
CA CYS A 84 -13.27 2.54 -2.33
C CYS A 84 -11.77 2.59 -2.13
N GLU A 85 -11.17 3.78 -2.18
CA GLU A 85 -9.73 3.99 -1.99
C GLU A 85 -9.26 3.40 -0.65
N LYS A 86 -10.02 3.66 0.43
CA LYS A 86 -9.78 3.08 1.74
C LYS A 86 -9.88 1.55 1.73
N TRP A 87 -10.91 0.98 1.12
CA TRP A 87 -11.12 -0.48 1.06
C TRP A 87 -9.95 -1.18 0.36
N MET A 88 -9.56 -0.67 -0.81
CA MET A 88 -8.43 -1.19 -1.57
C MET A 88 -7.11 -1.04 -0.80
N ALA A 89 -6.87 0.12 -0.17
CA ALA A 89 -5.67 0.33 0.63
C ALA A 89 -5.62 -0.59 1.87
N ASP A 90 -6.73 -0.77 2.57
CA ASP A 90 -6.82 -1.64 3.74
C ASP A 90 -6.53 -3.11 3.36
N TYR A 91 -7.09 -3.59 2.23
CA TYR A 91 -6.79 -4.92 1.71
C TYR A 91 -5.31 -5.05 1.32
N HIS A 92 -4.79 -4.12 0.52
CA HIS A 92 -3.42 -4.13 0.04
C HIS A 92 -2.40 -4.15 1.18
N ILE A 93 -2.61 -3.31 2.21
CA ILE A 93 -1.73 -3.28 3.37
C ILE A 93 -1.87 -4.57 4.19
N LYS A 94 -3.08 -5.04 4.47
CA LYS A 94 -3.25 -6.20 5.36
C LYS A 94 -2.83 -7.53 4.73
N GLN A 95 -3.05 -7.69 3.43
CA GLN A 95 -2.78 -8.95 2.73
C GLN A 95 -1.45 -8.89 1.99
N ASP A 96 -1.32 -7.98 1.03
CA ASP A 96 -0.17 -7.99 0.13
C ASP A 96 1.11 -7.52 0.83
N LEU A 97 1.05 -6.48 1.67
CA LEU A 97 2.22 -6.05 2.42
C LEU A 97 2.63 -7.11 3.46
N GLN A 98 1.67 -7.75 4.14
CA GLN A 98 1.98 -8.83 5.08
C GLN A 98 2.71 -9.97 4.37
N GLY A 99 2.18 -10.44 3.23
CA GLY A 99 2.82 -11.48 2.42
C GLY A 99 4.22 -11.08 1.93
N ALA A 100 4.37 -9.85 1.44
CA ALA A 100 5.65 -9.32 0.98
C ALA A 100 6.69 -9.24 2.10
N LEU A 101 6.33 -8.77 3.29
CA LEU A 101 7.23 -8.69 4.45
C LEU A 101 7.59 -10.08 4.99
N ASN A 102 6.63 -10.99 5.09
CA ASN A 102 6.89 -12.36 5.55
C ASN A 102 7.87 -13.10 4.63
N THR A 103 7.87 -12.78 3.35
CA THR A 103 8.74 -13.42 2.35
C THR A 103 10.12 -12.76 2.26
N ASN A 104 10.19 -11.43 2.42
CA ASN A 104 11.39 -10.65 2.09
C ASN A 104 12.01 -9.91 3.28
N GLY A 105 11.46 -10.11 4.48
CA GLY A 105 11.90 -9.47 5.72
C GLY A 105 11.08 -8.23 6.09
N CYS A 106 11.07 -7.91 7.39
CA CYS A 106 10.20 -6.89 7.97
C CYS A 106 10.75 -5.45 7.88
N GLY A 107 11.97 -5.28 7.33
CA GLY A 107 12.65 -4.00 7.22
C GLY A 107 13.16 -3.44 8.56
N VAL A 108 14.21 -2.63 8.48
CA VAL A 108 14.72 -1.88 9.63
C VAL A 108 13.90 -0.60 9.86
N LEU A 109 13.90 -0.09 11.08
CA LEU A 109 13.08 1.07 11.45
C LEU A 109 13.35 2.32 10.59
N PRO A 110 14.61 2.71 10.30
CA PRO A 110 14.87 3.89 9.47
C PRO A 110 14.23 3.79 8.07
N ASP A 111 14.39 2.65 7.41
CA ASP A 111 13.83 2.39 6.07
C ASP A 111 12.31 2.38 6.08
N TRP A 112 11.73 1.84 7.16
CA TRP A 112 10.29 1.77 7.34
C TRP A 112 9.64 3.15 7.51
N ASP A 113 10.29 4.00 8.29
CA ASP A 113 9.87 5.38 8.57
C ASP A 113 10.03 6.24 7.31
N GLU A 114 11.12 6.08 6.57
CA GLU A 114 11.39 6.76 5.30
C GLU A 114 10.27 6.49 4.27
N VAL A 115 9.91 5.21 4.08
CA VAL A 115 8.77 4.82 3.23
C VAL A 115 7.46 5.39 3.75
N GLY A 116 7.31 5.50 5.08
CA GLY A 116 6.17 6.18 5.70
C GLY A 116 6.09 7.67 5.33
N GLY A 117 7.23 8.36 5.28
CA GLY A 117 7.33 9.74 4.80
C GLY A 117 6.81 9.89 3.37
N TYR A 118 7.26 9.04 2.45
CA TYR A 118 6.83 9.08 1.04
C TYR A 118 5.32 8.82 0.89
N ILE A 119 4.78 7.88 1.66
CA ILE A 119 3.34 7.61 1.68
C ILE A 119 2.57 8.83 2.16
N ASN A 120 3.04 9.49 3.22
CA ASN A 120 2.40 10.68 3.77
C ASN A 120 2.40 11.84 2.76
N GLU A 121 3.51 12.03 2.04
CA GLU A 121 3.63 13.03 0.97
C GLU A 121 2.62 12.75 -0.14
N CYS A 122 2.63 11.53 -0.68
CA CYS A 122 1.71 11.11 -1.74
C CYS A 122 0.23 11.27 -1.36
N ILE A 123 -0.15 10.92 -0.13
CA ILE A 123 -1.52 11.11 0.36
C ILE A 123 -1.84 12.61 0.47
N SER A 124 -0.89 13.42 0.94
CA SER A 124 -1.10 14.86 1.12
C SER A 124 -1.26 15.61 -0.20
N GLU A 125 -0.61 15.18 -1.28
CA GLU A 125 -0.79 15.76 -2.62
C GLU A 125 -2.21 15.57 -3.17
N GLN A 126 -2.92 14.53 -2.71
CA GLN A 126 -4.25 14.14 -3.24
C GLN A 126 -5.42 14.55 -2.32
N ASN A 127 -5.13 15.19 -1.19
CA ASN A 127 -6.10 15.43 -0.12
C ASN A 127 -5.88 16.83 0.49
N ASN A 128 -6.94 17.42 1.03
CA ASN A 128 -6.75 18.58 1.91
C ASN A 128 -6.09 18.14 3.23
N ALA A 129 -5.58 19.10 4.01
CA ALA A 129 -4.81 18.82 5.22
C ALA A 129 -5.52 17.90 6.22
N LEU A 130 -6.83 18.09 6.43
CA LEU A 130 -7.59 17.28 7.38
C LEU A 130 -7.79 15.85 6.87
N GLU A 131 -8.18 15.70 5.59
CA GLU A 131 -8.32 14.39 4.95
C GLU A 131 -7.00 13.63 4.93
N ALA A 132 -5.90 14.31 4.58
CA ALA A 132 -4.56 13.74 4.56
C ALA A 132 -4.15 13.24 5.94
N ALA A 133 -4.38 14.04 6.99
CA ALA A 133 -4.05 13.66 8.36
C ALA A 133 -4.78 12.38 8.80
N VAL A 134 -6.08 12.27 8.49
CA VAL A 134 -6.87 11.07 8.81
C VAL A 134 -6.40 9.86 8.02
N ALA A 135 -6.18 10.01 6.70
CA ALA A 135 -5.71 8.93 5.86
C ALA A 135 -4.31 8.43 6.27
N ASN A 136 -3.38 9.35 6.54
CA ASN A 136 -2.03 9.05 7.02
C ASN A 136 -2.06 8.29 8.35
N LEU A 137 -2.91 8.70 9.30
CA LEU A 137 -3.05 8.01 10.58
C LEU A 137 -3.52 6.54 10.38
N ILE A 138 -4.51 6.32 9.52
CA ILE A 138 -5.06 4.99 9.24
C ILE A 138 -3.99 4.11 8.56
N VAL A 139 -3.33 4.64 7.53
CA VAL A 139 -2.30 3.91 6.78
C VAL A 139 -1.11 3.59 7.67
N ALA A 140 -0.63 4.54 8.47
CA ALA A 140 0.46 4.34 9.42
C ALA A 140 0.11 3.25 10.45
N LYS A 141 -1.10 3.30 11.03
CA LYS A 141 -1.58 2.28 11.97
C LYS A 141 -1.58 0.89 11.34
N ASN A 142 -2.17 0.74 10.15
CA ASN A 142 -2.27 -0.55 9.47
C ASN A 142 -0.89 -1.10 9.08
N ARG A 143 -0.03 -0.26 8.49
CA ARG A 143 1.34 -0.63 8.15
C ARG A 143 2.09 -1.11 9.39
N ASN A 144 2.06 -0.32 10.47
CA ASN A 144 2.80 -0.63 11.69
C ASN A 144 2.34 -1.93 12.35
N ASN A 145 1.03 -2.23 12.27
CA ASN A 145 0.50 -3.51 12.72
C ASN A 145 1.06 -4.68 11.89
N VAL A 146 1.07 -4.56 10.56
CA VAL A 146 1.62 -5.58 9.66
C VAL A 146 3.12 -5.81 9.90
N ARG A 147 3.91 -4.75 10.05
CA ARG A 147 5.32 -4.88 10.41
C ARG A 147 5.52 -5.56 11.76
N ARG A 148 4.73 -5.18 12.78
CA ARG A 148 4.79 -5.82 14.10
C ARG A 148 4.50 -7.32 14.02
N ASN A 149 3.47 -7.71 13.27
CA ASN A 149 3.13 -9.11 13.06
C ASN A 149 4.27 -9.87 12.37
N CYS A 150 4.90 -9.27 11.35
CA CYS A 150 6.07 -9.86 10.69
C CYS A 150 7.23 -10.10 11.68
N ILE A 151 7.57 -9.09 12.49
CA ILE A 151 8.65 -9.20 13.49
C ILE A 151 8.36 -10.33 14.49
N GLN A 152 7.12 -10.38 15.01
CA GLN A 152 6.71 -11.40 15.96
C GLN A 152 6.77 -12.82 15.36
N GLN A 153 6.35 -12.98 14.09
CA GLN A 153 6.41 -14.28 13.42
C GLN A 153 7.86 -14.75 13.23
N ASN A 154 8.76 -13.85 12.83
CA ASN A 154 10.18 -14.16 12.67
C ASN A 154 10.84 -14.51 14.01
N ASP A 155 10.51 -13.81 15.10
CA ASP A 155 11.04 -14.11 16.43
C ASP A 155 10.61 -15.51 16.90
N VAL A 156 9.36 -15.91 16.64
CA VAL A 156 8.86 -17.25 16.97
C VAL A 156 9.56 -18.34 16.15
N GLN A 157 9.74 -18.13 14.85
CA GLN A 157 10.46 -19.09 13.99
C GLN A 157 11.91 -19.29 14.44
N ASN A 158 12.62 -18.21 14.77
CA ASN A 158 14.00 -18.26 15.26
C ASN A 158 14.16 -18.95 16.63
N VAL A 159 13.09 -19.10 17.42
CA VAL A 159 13.09 -19.85 18.67
C VAL A 159 12.86 -21.35 18.43
N VAL A 160 12.07 -21.72 17.42
CA VAL A 160 11.77 -23.12 17.09
C VAL A 160 12.92 -23.81 16.35
N GLU A 161 13.72 -23.05 15.60
CA GLU A 161 14.88 -23.57 14.85
C GLU A 161 16.17 -23.68 15.68
N LYS A 162 16.14 -23.35 16.97
CA LYS A 162 17.27 -23.48 17.93
C LYS A 162 17.06 -24.64 18.89
#